data_AF-A0A9D7VQ75-F1
#
_entry.id   AF-A0A9D7VQ75-F1
#
_cell.length_a   1.000
_cell.length_b   1.000
_cell.length_c   1.000
_cell.angle_alpha   90.00
_cell.angle_beta   90.00
_cell.angle_gamma   90.00
#
_symmetry.space_group_name_H-M   'P 1'
#
loop_
_entity.id
_entity.type
_entity.pdbx_description
1 polymer ?
#
loop_
_entity_poly.entity_id
_entity_poly.type
_entity_poly.pdbx_seq_one_letter_code
_entity_poly.pdbx_strand_id
1 'polypeptide(L)'
;MPTGRQAGSGRGADRGRGDSASVPGANRDAAAVRNRDSGRGQPRPSSLLADFLRARFPAASGKRPSETTRPAAFAAALQADLDRGRGLVWACLAFVFGIAVYFQLPREPSLLALLATTALLAVLFARAHRSGRGAVGLLALALILSGVTASSLRTAIVSAPVLERARSVTLTGFVEAAEVRAGGRTRLTLRVVSAAPLREGDRPKRVRVSLRGGSDSLLATGSAVRLRARLMPPATAVMPGGYDYSFRAFFDGVGASGFAFGDPEPADLGAVPWDLRAMSAIDGLRRAIAERILQVLGSGVAGGLAVALIVGDRSGIPPEVTEALRTAGLAHILAISGLHMALFSGAVFFAVRAVLAVSARLSQEQPIDLWAAGGALAAATFYLAISGGSIATQRAYVMIALVLAGRLLGRRALTLRNAALAAFLILLVTPEALLDPGFQMSFAAVVALIAAYEELTRRRRRTDPREAAANG
;
A
#
# COMPACT_ATOMS: atom_id res chain seq x y z
N MET A 1 53.23 57.88 -31.68
CA MET A 1 52.96 58.81 -30.57
C MET A 1 51.84 58.24 -29.68
N PRO A 2 51.75 58.64 -28.40
CA PRO A 2 51.46 57.71 -27.30
C PRO A 2 50.11 58.03 -26.60
N THR A 3 49.71 57.62 -25.38
CA THR A 3 50.28 57.01 -24.14
C THR A 3 49.05 56.49 -23.34
N GLY A 4 49.06 55.63 -22.31
CA GLY A 4 50.05 54.86 -21.53
C GLY A 4 49.25 53.91 -20.58
N ARG A 5 49.74 52.71 -20.19
CA ARG A 5 50.64 52.41 -19.04
C ARG A 5 50.01 52.64 -17.65
N GLN A 6 50.15 51.78 -16.63
CA GLN A 6 50.84 50.47 -16.50
C GLN A 6 50.52 49.76 -15.16
N ALA A 7 50.73 48.42 -15.11
CA ALA A 7 51.22 47.56 -13.99
C ALA A 7 50.64 47.64 -12.54
N GLY A 8 50.70 46.61 -11.68
CA GLY A 8 51.09 45.19 -11.89
C GLY A 8 51.97 44.59 -10.76
N SER A 9 51.58 43.42 -10.22
CA SER A 9 52.36 42.52 -9.28
C SER A 9 52.75 43.09 -7.89
N GLY A 10 53.07 42.30 -6.84
CA GLY A 10 52.94 40.85 -6.60
C GLY A 10 53.90 40.29 -5.53
N ARG A 11 53.46 39.27 -4.74
CA ARG A 11 54.23 38.29 -3.90
C ARG A 11 55.06 38.76 -2.67
N GLY A 12 55.20 37.82 -1.70
CA GLY A 12 56.13 37.83 -0.53
C GLY A 12 55.46 38.33 0.76
N ALA A 13 55.32 37.64 1.90
CA ALA A 13 56.07 36.57 2.60
C ALA A 13 57.43 37.00 3.20
N ASP A 14 57.48 37.29 4.52
CA ASP A 14 58.19 36.51 5.58
C ASP A 14 58.20 37.23 6.98
N ARG A 15 58.37 36.45 8.05
CA ARG A 15 58.80 36.72 9.45
C ARG A 15 58.82 38.15 10.08
N GLY A 16 58.23 38.24 11.29
CA GLY A 16 59.05 38.15 12.53
C GLY A 16 58.93 39.22 13.64
N ARG A 17 58.83 38.72 14.90
CA ARG A 17 59.06 39.37 16.23
C ARG A 17 58.00 40.40 16.73
N GLY A 18 57.70 40.47 18.03
CA GLY A 18 58.18 39.62 19.15
C GLY A 18 57.49 39.88 20.51
N ASP A 19 57.84 39.00 21.47
CA ASP A 19 57.78 39.12 22.94
C ASP A 19 56.40 39.26 23.64
N SER A 20 56.07 38.55 24.74
CA SER A 20 56.78 37.58 25.61
C SER A 20 55.75 36.61 26.26
N ALA A 21 55.98 35.67 27.20
CA ALA A 21 57.11 35.40 28.12
C ALA A 21 57.20 33.90 28.57
N SER A 22 57.61 33.69 29.82
CA SER A 22 57.87 32.46 30.61
C SER A 22 56.69 31.45 30.75
N VAL A 23 56.78 30.10 30.66
CA VAL A 23 57.81 29.06 30.99
C VAL A 23 57.84 28.67 32.49
N PRO A 24 58.03 27.40 32.94
CA PRO A 24 57.53 26.06 32.52
C PRO A 24 56.76 25.35 33.70
N GLY A 25 56.16 24.15 33.66
CA GLY A 25 56.59 22.84 33.15
C GLY A 25 57.41 22.04 34.20
N ALA A 26 56.75 21.18 35.00
CA ALA A 26 57.39 20.18 35.87
C ALA A 26 56.50 18.91 35.98
N ASN A 27 57.10 17.78 36.33
CA ASN A 27 56.62 16.43 35.99
C ASN A 27 56.66 15.49 37.22
N ARG A 28 55.99 14.33 37.09
CA ARG A 28 56.18 13.05 37.82
C ARG A 28 55.42 12.74 39.11
N ASP A 29 54.75 11.58 39.00
CA ASP A 29 54.79 10.40 39.89
C ASP A 29 54.04 10.35 41.24
N ALA A 30 53.15 9.34 41.26
CA ALA A 30 52.99 8.31 42.28
C ALA A 30 52.37 8.64 43.67
N ALA A 31 51.15 8.12 43.80
CA ALA A 31 50.69 7.23 44.88
C ALA A 31 50.25 7.79 46.25
N ALA A 32 49.02 7.39 46.59
CA ALA A 32 48.45 7.16 47.92
C ALA A 32 48.29 8.32 48.92
N VAL A 33 47.03 8.62 49.28
CA VAL A 33 46.46 8.42 50.64
C VAL A 33 44.92 8.36 50.53
N ARG A 34 44.27 7.67 51.47
CA ARG A 34 42.81 7.41 51.58
C ARG A 34 42.10 8.67 52.14
N ASN A 35 40.81 8.98 51.96
CA ASN A 35 39.66 8.24 52.50
C ASN A 35 38.33 9.06 52.35
N ARG A 36 37.18 8.35 52.29
CA ARG A 36 35.78 8.76 52.64
C ARG A 36 34.97 9.83 51.87
N ASP A 37 33.74 9.40 51.51
CA ASP A 37 32.42 10.08 51.55
C ASP A 37 32.25 11.48 50.90
N SER A 38 31.36 11.72 49.93
CA SER A 38 29.92 11.43 50.02
C SER A 38 29.13 11.90 48.76
N GLY A 39 27.98 11.28 48.48
CA GLY A 39 26.75 11.99 48.10
C GLY A 39 26.49 12.45 46.63
N ARG A 40 25.37 11.95 46.08
CA ARG A 40 24.52 12.59 45.03
C ARG A 40 25.03 12.58 43.58
N GLY A 41 24.97 11.42 42.93
CA GLY A 41 24.88 11.34 41.47
C GLY A 41 23.50 11.76 40.93
N GLN A 42 23.46 12.58 39.88
CA GLN A 42 22.22 12.98 39.19
C GLN A 42 21.63 11.81 38.37
N PRO A 43 20.29 11.64 38.30
CA PRO A 43 19.67 10.58 37.50
C PRO A 43 19.76 10.88 35.99
N ARG A 44 20.09 9.86 35.20
CA ARG A 44 20.17 9.95 33.73
C ARG A 44 18.77 10.03 33.10
N PRO A 45 18.58 10.77 31.99
CA PRO A 45 17.25 11.04 31.41
C PRO A 45 16.47 9.81 30.94
N SER A 46 17.12 8.65 30.77
CA SER A 46 16.45 7.39 30.45
C SER A 46 15.61 6.80 31.60
N SER A 47 15.89 7.14 32.87
CA SER A 47 15.05 6.67 33.98
C SER A 47 13.71 7.41 34.02
N LEU A 48 13.70 8.72 33.74
CA LEU A 48 12.47 9.54 33.80
C LEU A 48 11.37 9.04 32.86
N LEU A 49 11.70 8.58 31.65
CA LEU A 49 10.71 7.97 30.75
C LEU A 49 10.21 6.62 31.29
N ALA A 50 11.10 5.78 31.82
CA ALA A 50 10.75 4.48 32.38
C ALA A 50 9.92 4.59 33.67
N ASP A 51 10.15 5.64 34.46
CA ASP A 51 9.44 5.93 35.70
C ASP A 51 8.09 6.61 35.42
N PHE A 52 8.03 7.51 34.44
CA PHE A 52 6.77 8.08 33.92
C PHE A 52 5.85 7.00 33.34
N LEU A 53 6.38 6.06 32.56
CA LEU A 53 5.61 4.93 32.03
C LEU A 53 5.14 3.98 33.15
N ARG A 54 5.97 3.69 34.17
CA ARG A 54 5.58 2.90 35.34
C ARG A 54 4.53 3.58 36.20
N ALA A 55 4.58 4.91 36.36
CA ALA A 55 3.59 5.68 37.11
C ALA A 55 2.23 5.78 36.37
N ARG A 56 2.24 5.83 35.03
CA ARG A 56 1.00 5.95 34.22
C ARG A 56 0.34 4.60 33.91
N PHE A 57 1.11 3.52 33.95
CA PHE A 57 0.63 2.14 33.82
C PHE A 57 1.08 1.32 35.05
N PRO A 58 0.39 1.45 36.20
CA PRO A 58 0.64 0.56 37.33
C PRO A 58 0.44 -0.88 36.85
N ALA A 59 1.51 -1.68 36.92
CA ALA A 59 1.45 -3.09 36.60
C ALA A 59 0.36 -3.71 37.49
N ALA A 60 -0.65 -4.32 36.88
CA ALA A 60 -1.79 -4.84 37.61
C ALA A 60 -1.28 -5.86 38.65
N SER A 61 -1.47 -5.54 39.93
CA SER A 61 -1.12 -6.39 41.06
C SER A 61 -2.11 -7.55 41.17
N GLY A 62 -2.11 -8.41 40.16
CA GLY A 62 -2.64 -9.76 40.22
C GLY A 62 -1.52 -10.70 40.66
N LYS A 63 -1.84 -11.65 41.54
CA LYS A 63 -0.94 -12.72 42.01
C LYS A 63 -0.10 -13.24 40.84
N ARG A 64 1.24 -13.30 41.01
CA ARG A 64 2.14 -13.93 40.03
C ARG A 64 1.56 -15.32 39.68
N PRO A 65 1.21 -15.61 38.42
CA PRO A 65 0.92 -16.97 38.03
C PRO A 65 2.16 -17.81 38.31
N SER A 66 1.96 -18.95 38.96
CA SER A 66 2.99 -19.99 39.06
C SER A 66 3.56 -20.32 37.70
N GLU A 67 4.80 -20.84 37.68
CA GLU A 67 5.66 -21.12 36.52
C GLU A 67 4.92 -21.77 35.33
N THR A 68 4.25 -20.91 34.57
CA THR A 68 3.62 -21.28 33.31
C THR A 68 4.65 -20.95 32.25
N THR A 69 5.22 -22.01 31.68
CA THR A 69 6.10 -21.89 30.52
C THR A 69 5.38 -21.03 29.47
N ARG A 70 6.11 -20.13 28.80
CA ARG A 70 5.55 -19.22 27.78
C ARG A 70 4.55 -19.89 26.81
N PRO A 71 4.77 -21.11 26.29
CA PRO A 71 3.77 -21.83 25.50
C PRO A 71 2.46 -22.16 26.24
N ALA A 72 2.50 -22.55 27.51
CA ALA A 72 1.29 -22.84 28.30
C ALA A 72 0.47 -21.57 28.55
N ALA A 73 1.13 -20.45 28.87
CA ALA A 73 0.48 -19.15 29.01
C ALA A 73 -0.14 -18.68 27.68
N PHE A 74 0.54 -18.89 26.55
CA PHE A 74 0.00 -18.59 25.22
C PHE A 74 -1.21 -19.47 24.87
N ALA A 75 -1.14 -20.79 25.13
CA ALA A 75 -2.24 -21.71 24.86
C ALA A 75 -3.50 -21.35 25.67
N ALA A 76 -3.35 -21.00 26.95
CA ALA A 76 -4.45 -20.52 27.79
C ALA A 76 -5.04 -19.19 27.29
N ALA A 77 -4.20 -18.25 26.84
CA ALA A 77 -4.65 -16.99 26.28
C ALA A 77 -5.37 -17.16 24.93
N LEU A 78 -4.87 -18.06 24.06
CA LEU A 78 -5.51 -18.43 22.80
C LEU A 78 -6.88 -19.06 23.05
N GLN A 79 -6.97 -20.05 23.95
CA GLN A 79 -8.24 -20.70 24.29
C GLN A 79 -9.26 -19.66 24.80
N ALA A 80 -8.87 -18.80 25.74
CA ALA A 80 -9.73 -17.75 26.27
C ALA A 80 -10.18 -16.70 25.22
N ASP A 81 -9.47 -16.57 24.10
CA ASP A 81 -9.83 -15.68 22.98
C ASP A 81 -10.74 -16.42 21.96
N LEU A 82 -10.51 -17.71 21.73
CA LEU A 82 -11.42 -18.59 20.98
C LEU A 82 -12.79 -18.69 21.65
N ASP A 83 -12.83 -18.88 22.97
CA ASP A 83 -14.05 -18.97 23.79
C ASP A 83 -14.86 -17.65 23.74
N ARG A 84 -14.19 -16.51 23.51
CA ARG A 84 -14.82 -15.19 23.24
C ARG A 84 -15.33 -15.05 21.79
N GLY A 85 -15.37 -16.12 21.01
CA GLY A 85 -15.87 -16.13 19.63
C GLY A 85 -14.92 -15.50 18.60
N ARG A 86 -13.64 -15.29 18.93
CA ARG A 86 -12.65 -14.67 18.02
C ARG A 86 -11.97 -15.66 17.07
N GLY A 87 -12.44 -16.91 16.99
CA GLY A 87 -11.90 -17.94 16.10
C GLY A 87 -11.76 -17.55 14.63
N LEU A 88 -12.65 -16.68 14.10
CA LEU A 88 -12.49 -16.16 12.73
C LEU A 88 -11.23 -15.31 12.55
N VAL A 89 -10.84 -14.52 13.55
CA VAL A 89 -9.61 -13.70 13.50
C VAL A 89 -8.39 -14.61 13.43
N TRP A 90 -8.34 -15.63 14.28
CA TRP A 90 -7.28 -16.65 14.27
C TRP A 90 -7.23 -17.44 12.96
N ALA A 91 -8.38 -17.76 12.37
CA ALA A 91 -8.45 -18.40 11.06
C ALA A 91 -7.88 -17.52 9.93
N CYS A 92 -8.20 -16.22 9.95
CA CYS A 92 -7.62 -15.26 9.00
C CYS A 92 -6.11 -15.11 9.20
N LEU A 93 -5.64 -15.03 10.45
CA LEU A 93 -4.21 -14.95 10.77
C LEU A 93 -3.44 -16.21 10.33
N ALA A 94 -4.03 -17.41 10.48
CA ALA A 94 -3.45 -18.66 9.98
C ALA A 94 -3.29 -18.63 8.44
N PHE A 95 -4.31 -18.16 7.72
CA PHE A 95 -4.25 -17.97 6.27
C PHE A 95 -3.17 -16.95 5.85
N VAL A 96 -3.11 -15.78 6.51
CA VAL A 96 -2.08 -14.76 6.26
C VAL A 96 -0.67 -15.29 6.56
N PHE A 97 -0.49 -16.09 7.62
CA PHE A 97 0.78 -16.74 7.92
C PHE A 97 1.19 -17.72 6.81
N GLY A 98 0.24 -18.47 6.25
CA GLY A 98 0.47 -19.31 5.06
C GLY A 98 1.01 -18.53 3.85
N ILE A 99 0.42 -17.38 3.56
CA ILE A 99 0.89 -16.48 2.50
C ILE A 99 2.33 -16.00 2.79
N ALA A 100 2.60 -15.58 4.03
CA ALA A 100 3.94 -15.16 4.44
C ALA A 100 4.98 -16.29 4.31
N VAL A 101 4.62 -17.52 4.68
CA VAL A 101 5.49 -18.70 4.51
C VAL A 101 5.79 -18.96 3.04
N TYR A 102 4.79 -18.89 2.14
CA TYR A 102 5.00 -19.11 0.71
C TYR A 102 6.05 -18.17 0.12
N PHE A 103 5.96 -16.87 0.41
CA PHE A 103 6.92 -15.88 -0.11
C PHE A 103 8.33 -15.96 0.51
N GLN A 104 8.55 -16.85 1.48
CA GLN A 104 9.87 -17.18 2.03
C GLN A 104 10.42 -18.52 1.50
N LEU A 105 9.67 -19.24 0.64
CA LEU A 105 10.15 -20.49 0.04
C LEU A 105 11.21 -20.18 -1.03
N PRO A 106 12.36 -20.89 -1.04
CA PRO A 106 13.43 -20.65 -2.02
C PRO A 106 13.12 -21.20 -3.42
N ARG A 107 12.04 -21.96 -3.58
CA ARG A 107 11.59 -22.59 -4.84
C ARG A 107 10.07 -22.68 -4.85
N GLU A 108 9.49 -22.56 -6.04
CA GLU A 108 8.05 -22.74 -6.24
C GLU A 108 7.60 -24.16 -5.86
N PRO A 109 6.66 -24.32 -4.90
CA PRO A 109 6.04 -25.61 -4.59
C PRO A 109 5.10 -26.05 -5.72
N SER A 110 4.94 -27.36 -5.92
CA SER A 110 4.04 -27.87 -6.94
C SER A 110 2.56 -27.65 -6.57
N LEU A 111 1.87 -26.82 -7.36
CA LEU A 111 0.47 -26.44 -7.14
C LEU A 111 -0.46 -27.65 -6.94
N LEU A 112 -0.28 -28.73 -7.71
CA LEU A 112 -1.08 -29.95 -7.57
C LEU A 112 -0.89 -30.64 -6.22
N ALA A 113 0.33 -30.67 -5.69
CA ALA A 113 0.59 -31.24 -4.36
C ALA A 113 -0.01 -30.35 -3.26
N LEU A 114 0.07 -29.03 -3.39
CA LEU A 114 -0.57 -28.09 -2.46
C LEU A 114 -2.10 -28.20 -2.44
N LEU A 115 -2.73 -28.30 -3.61
CA LEU A 115 -4.18 -28.52 -3.73
C LEU A 115 -4.59 -29.87 -3.09
N ALA A 116 -3.88 -30.95 -3.42
CA ALA A 116 -4.17 -32.28 -2.89
C ALA A 116 -3.97 -32.37 -1.36
N THR A 117 -2.89 -31.79 -0.83
CA THR A 117 -2.60 -31.79 0.61
C THR A 117 -3.54 -30.89 1.39
N THR A 118 -3.94 -29.73 0.84
CA THR A 118 -4.97 -28.86 1.45
C THR A 118 -6.32 -29.55 1.50
N ALA A 119 -6.73 -30.20 0.41
CA ALA A 119 -7.97 -30.97 0.35
C ALA A 119 -7.94 -32.16 1.34
N LEU A 120 -6.82 -32.88 1.42
CA LEU A 120 -6.63 -33.97 2.38
C LEU A 120 -6.75 -33.48 3.83
N LEU A 121 -6.08 -32.39 4.19
CA LEU A 121 -6.19 -31.81 5.53
C LEU A 121 -7.60 -31.33 5.86
N ALA A 122 -8.33 -30.75 4.91
CA ALA A 122 -9.73 -30.37 5.08
C ALA A 122 -10.64 -31.59 5.34
N VAL A 123 -10.42 -32.71 4.62
CA VAL A 123 -11.15 -33.97 4.82
C VAL A 123 -10.79 -34.63 6.17
N LEU A 124 -9.50 -34.62 6.55
CA LEU A 124 -9.05 -35.12 7.85
C LEU A 124 -9.63 -34.29 8.99
N PHE A 125 -9.66 -32.96 8.86
CA PHE A 125 -10.36 -32.06 9.80
C PHE A 125 -11.85 -32.40 9.91
N ALA A 126 -12.56 -32.56 8.78
CA ALA A 126 -13.99 -32.88 8.80
C ALA A 126 -14.31 -34.23 9.48
N ARG A 127 -13.41 -35.22 9.37
CA ARG A 127 -13.50 -36.49 10.10
C ARG A 127 -13.18 -36.30 11.60
N ALA A 128 -12.07 -35.64 11.91
CA ALA A 128 -11.60 -35.40 13.29
C ALA A 128 -12.59 -34.56 14.13
N HIS A 129 -13.28 -33.61 13.49
CA HIS A 129 -14.32 -32.80 14.10
C HIS A 129 -15.53 -33.64 14.51
N ARG A 130 -15.95 -34.61 13.69
CA ARG A 130 -17.01 -35.57 14.04
C ARG A 130 -16.61 -36.53 15.17
N SER A 131 -15.33 -36.85 15.32
CA SER A 131 -14.81 -37.72 16.38
C SER A 131 -14.33 -36.99 17.64
N GLY A 132 -14.51 -35.67 17.73
CA GLY A 132 -14.28 -34.88 18.95
C GLY A 132 -12.82 -34.74 19.43
N ARG A 133 -11.81 -35.10 18.61
CA ARG A 133 -10.38 -35.07 19.00
C ARG A 133 -9.50 -34.50 17.89
N GLY A 134 -8.51 -33.67 18.24
CA GLY A 134 -7.46 -33.18 17.33
C GLY A 134 -7.87 -32.12 16.28
N ALA A 135 -9.15 -31.79 16.16
CA ALA A 135 -9.69 -30.97 15.06
C ALA A 135 -9.08 -29.56 14.93
N VAL A 136 -8.76 -28.88 16.04
CA VAL A 136 -8.26 -27.48 16.01
C VAL A 136 -6.87 -27.38 15.36
N GLY A 137 -5.96 -28.31 15.65
CA GLY A 137 -4.62 -28.34 15.04
C GLY A 137 -4.66 -28.63 13.54
N LEU A 138 -5.51 -29.59 13.13
CA LEU A 138 -5.73 -29.90 11.72
C LEU A 138 -6.35 -28.72 10.96
N LEU A 139 -7.31 -28.01 11.58
CA LEU A 139 -7.91 -26.80 11.00
C LEU A 139 -6.86 -25.68 10.82
N ALA A 140 -6.04 -25.42 11.84
CA ALA A 140 -4.98 -24.42 11.76
C ALA A 140 -3.98 -24.74 10.63
N LEU A 141 -3.54 -26.00 10.53
CA LEU A 141 -2.64 -26.44 9.46
C LEU A 141 -3.30 -26.34 8.07
N ALA A 142 -4.57 -26.75 7.94
CA ALA A 142 -5.32 -26.62 6.69
C ALA A 142 -5.45 -25.16 6.24
N LEU A 143 -5.70 -24.24 7.19
CA LEU A 143 -5.81 -22.81 6.91
C LEU A 143 -4.46 -22.19 6.50
N ILE A 144 -3.37 -22.53 7.18
CA ILE A 144 -2.00 -22.14 6.76
C ILE A 144 -1.73 -22.66 5.35
N LEU A 145 -1.98 -23.94 5.08
CA LEU A 145 -1.71 -24.52 3.76
C LEU A 145 -2.62 -23.95 2.66
N SER A 146 -3.85 -23.55 2.98
CA SER A 146 -4.72 -22.84 2.05
C SER A 146 -4.17 -21.46 1.66
N GLY A 147 -3.46 -20.78 2.57
CA GLY A 147 -2.73 -19.54 2.27
C GLY A 147 -1.56 -19.76 1.30
N VAL A 148 -0.75 -20.80 1.55
CA VAL A 148 0.34 -21.22 0.65
C VAL A 148 -0.21 -21.58 -0.74
N THR A 149 -1.33 -22.30 -0.79
CA THR A 149 -2.00 -22.74 -2.02
C THR A 149 -2.61 -21.56 -2.80
N ALA A 150 -3.21 -20.57 -2.11
CA ALA A 150 -3.72 -19.37 -2.75
C ALA A 150 -2.60 -18.56 -3.42
N SER A 151 -1.44 -18.40 -2.76
CA SER A 151 -0.27 -17.75 -3.35
C SER A 151 0.30 -18.51 -4.55
N SER A 152 0.47 -19.83 -4.45
CA SER A 152 0.94 -20.66 -5.57
C SER A 152 -0.02 -20.60 -6.77
N LEU A 153 -1.34 -20.65 -6.52
CA LEU A 153 -2.37 -20.49 -7.54
C LEU A 153 -2.30 -19.10 -8.20
N ARG A 154 -2.12 -18.04 -7.41
CA ARG A 154 -1.96 -16.66 -7.91
C ARG A 154 -0.73 -16.54 -8.82
N THR A 155 0.42 -17.05 -8.40
CA THR A 155 1.66 -17.07 -9.20
C THR A 155 1.45 -17.81 -10.51
N ALA A 156 0.78 -18.97 -10.49
CA ALA A 156 0.46 -19.74 -11.68
C ALA A 156 -0.48 -18.97 -12.64
N ILE A 157 -1.54 -18.33 -12.13
CA ILE A 157 -2.50 -17.53 -12.94
C ILE A 157 -1.81 -16.34 -13.62
N VAL A 158 -0.94 -15.63 -12.89
CA VAL A 158 -0.30 -14.41 -13.41
C VAL A 158 0.91 -14.71 -14.29
N SER A 159 1.49 -15.92 -14.18
CA SER A 159 2.67 -16.32 -14.93
C SER A 159 2.62 -15.93 -16.42
N ALA A 160 3.67 -15.26 -16.86
CA ALA A 160 3.82 -14.70 -18.19
C ALA A 160 5.31 -14.74 -18.59
N PRO A 161 5.64 -14.89 -19.88
CA PRO A 161 7.02 -14.86 -20.32
C PRO A 161 7.69 -13.53 -19.94
N VAL A 162 8.84 -13.62 -19.26
CA VAL A 162 9.68 -12.49 -18.89
C VAL A 162 10.89 -12.47 -19.82
N LEU A 163 11.24 -11.30 -20.34
CA LEU A 163 12.35 -11.16 -21.28
C LEU A 163 13.69 -11.30 -20.55
N GLU A 164 14.42 -12.41 -20.78
CA GLU A 164 15.69 -12.70 -20.08
C GLU A 164 16.81 -11.68 -20.35
N ARG A 165 16.89 -11.15 -21.56
CA ARG A 165 18.01 -10.31 -22.03
C ARG A 165 17.52 -9.14 -22.85
N ALA A 166 18.22 -8.02 -22.77
CA ALA A 166 17.88 -6.83 -23.53
C ALA A 166 17.91 -7.11 -25.04
N ARG A 167 16.80 -6.81 -25.74
CA ARG A 167 16.63 -7.03 -27.19
C ARG A 167 15.89 -5.86 -27.82
N SER A 168 16.26 -5.53 -29.05
CA SER A 168 15.48 -4.62 -29.90
C SER A 168 14.42 -5.43 -30.64
N VAL A 169 13.16 -5.04 -30.50
CA VAL A 169 12.01 -5.74 -31.07
C VAL A 169 11.03 -4.75 -31.71
N THR A 170 10.29 -5.21 -32.71
CA THR A 170 9.12 -4.51 -33.24
C THR A 170 7.89 -5.09 -32.56
N LEU A 171 7.26 -4.29 -31.70
CA LEU A 171 6.03 -4.64 -31.00
C LEU A 171 4.82 -4.21 -31.84
N THR A 172 3.80 -5.04 -31.87
CA THR A 172 2.44 -4.63 -32.26
C THR A 172 1.46 -5.06 -31.16
N GLY A 173 0.56 -4.18 -30.74
CA GLY A 173 -0.37 -4.45 -29.65
C GLY A 173 -1.32 -3.31 -29.36
N PHE A 174 -2.17 -3.49 -28.35
CA PHE A 174 -3.11 -2.47 -27.89
C PHE A 174 -2.55 -1.67 -26.71
N VAL A 175 -2.80 -0.37 -26.67
CA VAL A 175 -2.49 0.47 -25.51
C VAL A 175 -3.49 0.18 -24.37
N GLU A 176 -2.98 -0.27 -23.23
CA GLU A 176 -3.79 -0.46 -22.01
C GLU A 176 -3.81 0.78 -21.11
N ALA A 177 -2.74 1.57 -21.12
CA ALA A 177 -2.63 2.81 -20.35
C ALA A 177 -1.49 3.70 -20.87
N ALA A 178 -1.65 5.02 -20.77
CA ALA A 178 -0.61 6.02 -21.02
C ALA A 178 -0.39 6.88 -19.76
N GLU A 179 0.82 6.87 -19.21
CA GLU A 179 1.25 7.73 -18.09
C GLU A 179 2.15 8.85 -18.64
N VAL A 180 1.70 10.11 -18.65
CA VAL A 180 2.58 11.26 -18.92
C VAL A 180 3.48 11.48 -17.70
N ARG A 181 4.80 11.58 -17.91
CA ARG A 181 5.80 11.83 -16.85
C ARG A 181 6.48 13.18 -17.03
N ALA A 182 7.00 13.69 -15.92
CA ALA A 182 7.83 14.89 -15.88
C ALA A 182 8.94 14.86 -16.95
N GLY A 183 9.09 15.96 -17.68
CA GLY A 183 10.01 16.07 -18.82
C GLY A 183 9.47 15.53 -20.15
N GLY A 184 8.14 15.52 -20.34
CA GLY A 184 7.51 15.24 -21.65
C GLY A 184 7.69 13.81 -22.15
N ARG A 185 7.89 12.85 -21.25
CA ARG A 185 8.01 11.42 -21.58
C ARG A 185 6.72 10.69 -21.26
N THR A 186 6.13 10.03 -22.25
CA THR A 186 4.94 9.20 -22.04
C THR A 186 5.36 7.75 -21.87
N ARG A 187 4.87 7.09 -20.82
CA ARG A 187 5.06 5.66 -20.56
C ARG A 187 3.79 4.92 -20.94
N LEU A 188 3.84 4.17 -22.03
CA LEU A 188 2.76 3.28 -22.45
C LEU A 188 2.89 1.92 -21.76
N THR A 189 1.75 1.36 -21.35
CA THR A 189 1.61 -0.07 -21.08
C THR A 189 0.89 -0.69 -22.27
N LEU A 190 1.54 -1.65 -22.92
CA LEU A 190 1.05 -2.30 -24.14
C LEU A 190 0.67 -3.76 -23.85
N ARG A 191 -0.53 -4.16 -24.26
CA ARG A 191 -0.91 -5.58 -24.41
C ARG A 191 -0.37 -6.05 -25.75
N VAL A 192 0.69 -6.85 -25.72
CA VAL A 192 1.38 -7.30 -26.93
C VAL A 192 0.51 -8.31 -27.66
N VAL A 193 0.41 -8.17 -28.98
CA VAL A 193 -0.14 -9.19 -29.89
C VAL A 193 0.99 -9.87 -30.66
N SER A 194 1.98 -9.11 -31.17
CA SER A 194 3.18 -9.64 -31.80
C SER A 194 4.44 -8.89 -31.36
N ALA A 195 5.60 -9.58 -31.38
CA ALA A 195 6.89 -9.02 -30.98
C ALA A 195 8.04 -9.64 -31.80
N ALA A 196 8.29 -9.15 -33.02
CA ALA A 196 9.37 -9.68 -33.84
C ALA A 196 10.75 -9.19 -33.33
N PRO A 197 11.80 -10.04 -33.26
CA PRO A 197 11.89 -11.43 -33.69
C PRO A 197 11.79 -12.46 -32.53
N LEU A 198 11.00 -12.19 -31.47
CA LEU A 198 10.76 -13.16 -30.40
C LEU A 198 9.84 -14.29 -30.90
N ARG A 199 10.06 -15.50 -30.37
CA ARG A 199 9.12 -16.62 -30.54
C ARG A 199 7.88 -16.37 -29.71
N GLU A 200 6.77 -17.01 -30.07
CA GLU A 200 5.49 -16.81 -29.39
C GLU A 200 5.53 -17.19 -27.90
N GLY A 201 6.27 -18.25 -27.54
CA GLY A 201 6.48 -18.65 -26.14
C GLY A 201 7.35 -17.68 -25.31
N ASP A 202 8.23 -16.91 -25.96
CA ASP A 202 9.14 -15.96 -25.29
C ASP A 202 8.52 -14.55 -25.18
N ARG A 203 7.29 -14.36 -25.69
CA ARG A 203 6.63 -13.07 -25.86
C ARG A 203 5.98 -12.58 -24.57
N PRO A 204 6.40 -11.45 -23.98
CA PRO A 204 5.72 -10.87 -22.84
C PRO A 204 4.27 -10.52 -23.17
N LYS A 205 3.32 -10.89 -22.29
CA LYS A 205 1.90 -10.51 -22.43
C LYS A 205 1.71 -8.99 -22.35
N ARG A 206 2.42 -8.35 -21.43
CA ARG A 206 2.46 -6.88 -21.26
C ARG A 206 3.88 -6.35 -21.26
N VAL A 207 4.05 -5.16 -21.84
CA VAL A 207 5.33 -4.44 -21.89
C VAL A 207 5.11 -2.97 -21.55
N ARG A 208 6.03 -2.39 -20.78
CA ARG A 208 6.02 -0.95 -20.44
C ARG A 208 7.11 -0.19 -21.21
N VAL A 209 6.71 0.63 -22.18
CA VAL A 209 7.63 1.37 -23.07
C VAL A 209 7.56 2.87 -22.78
N SER A 210 8.70 3.52 -22.63
CA SER A 210 8.80 4.99 -22.53
C SER A 210 9.14 5.59 -23.90
N LEU A 211 8.43 6.64 -24.29
CA LEU A 211 8.71 7.40 -25.51
C LEU A 211 8.70 8.92 -25.24
N ARG A 212 9.11 9.69 -26.26
CA ARG A 212 9.03 11.16 -26.31
C ARG A 212 8.27 11.49 -27.59
N GLY A 213 7.23 12.32 -27.51
CA GLY A 213 6.33 12.55 -28.65
C GLY A 213 5.17 11.54 -28.72
N GLY A 214 4.73 11.26 -29.94
CA GLY A 214 3.55 10.46 -30.27
C GLY A 214 2.26 11.29 -30.39
N SER A 215 1.42 10.96 -31.37
CA SER A 215 0.10 11.58 -31.52
C SER A 215 -0.87 11.06 -30.46
N ASP A 216 -1.57 11.94 -29.76
CA ASP A 216 -2.50 11.59 -28.66
C ASP A 216 -3.53 10.51 -29.02
N SER A 217 -4.00 10.49 -30.27
CA SER A 217 -4.91 9.46 -30.80
C SER A 217 -4.30 8.04 -30.78
N LEU A 218 -3.00 7.91 -31.05
CA LEU A 218 -2.28 6.64 -31.01
C LEU A 218 -1.86 6.26 -29.59
N LEU A 219 -1.72 7.24 -28.70
CA LEU A 219 -1.42 7.03 -27.27
C LEU A 219 -2.67 6.72 -26.43
N ALA A 220 -3.88 6.91 -26.97
CA ALA A 220 -5.13 6.68 -26.27
C ALA A 220 -5.35 5.20 -25.91
N THR A 221 -5.98 4.96 -24.74
CA THR A 221 -6.33 3.61 -24.28
C THR A 221 -7.26 2.91 -25.28
N GLY A 222 -6.92 1.68 -25.67
CA GLY A 222 -7.61 0.88 -26.68
C GLY A 222 -7.05 1.01 -28.09
N SER A 223 -6.17 1.97 -28.38
CA SER A 223 -5.56 2.15 -29.70
C SER A 223 -4.61 0.99 -30.04
N ALA A 224 -4.66 0.53 -31.29
CA ALA A 224 -3.76 -0.49 -31.83
C ALA A 224 -2.53 0.18 -32.46
N VAL A 225 -1.34 -0.15 -31.95
CA VAL A 225 -0.08 0.50 -32.33
C VAL A 225 1.01 -0.50 -32.67
N ARG A 226 1.88 -0.10 -33.59
CA ARG A 226 3.15 -0.74 -33.94
C ARG A 226 4.29 0.19 -33.59
N LEU A 227 5.32 -0.30 -32.90
CA LEU A 227 6.52 0.49 -32.61
C LEU A 227 7.77 -0.36 -32.43
N ARG A 228 8.92 0.20 -32.79
CA ARG A 228 10.23 -0.41 -32.53
C ARG A 228 10.75 0.06 -31.18
N ALA A 229 11.08 -0.87 -30.30
CA ALA A 229 11.55 -0.59 -28.94
C ALA A 229 12.79 -1.42 -28.56
N ARG A 230 13.64 -0.87 -27.70
CA ARG A 230 14.64 -1.64 -26.96
C ARG A 230 14.03 -2.06 -25.64
N LEU A 231 13.76 -3.35 -25.50
CA LEU A 231 13.26 -3.94 -24.27
C LEU A 231 14.40 -4.51 -23.43
N MET A 232 14.16 -4.54 -22.13
CA MET A 232 15.03 -5.04 -21.08
C MET A 232 14.18 -5.88 -20.10
N PRO A 233 14.77 -6.87 -19.40
CA PRO A 233 14.14 -7.47 -18.23
C PRO A 233 13.64 -6.39 -17.25
N PRO A 234 12.55 -6.65 -16.51
CA PRO A 234 12.22 -5.84 -15.34
C PRO A 234 13.43 -5.76 -14.39
N ALA A 235 13.75 -4.56 -13.91
CA ALA A 235 14.89 -4.36 -13.01
C ALA A 235 14.66 -5.08 -11.67
N THR A 236 15.67 -5.81 -11.20
CA THR A 236 15.67 -6.41 -9.86
C THR A 236 15.90 -5.33 -8.78
N ALA A 237 15.82 -5.71 -7.50
CA ALA A 237 16.27 -4.85 -6.41
C ALA A 237 17.73 -4.39 -6.63
N VAL A 238 17.98 -3.08 -6.51
CA VAL A 238 19.30 -2.47 -6.76
C VAL A 238 20.29 -2.75 -5.61
N MET A 239 19.78 -2.96 -4.39
CA MET A 239 20.56 -3.35 -3.22
C MET A 239 19.81 -4.42 -2.41
N PRO A 240 20.51 -5.26 -1.62
CA PRO A 240 19.87 -6.26 -0.75
C PRO A 240 18.81 -5.63 0.17
N GLY A 241 17.62 -6.22 0.23
CA GLY A 241 16.48 -5.68 1.00
C GLY A 241 15.84 -4.41 0.41
N GLY A 242 16.32 -3.91 -0.73
CA GLY A 242 15.70 -2.79 -1.45
C GLY A 242 14.41 -3.18 -2.18
N TYR A 243 13.70 -2.19 -2.72
CA TYR A 243 12.47 -2.42 -3.46
C TYR A 243 12.73 -3.20 -4.76
N ASP A 244 12.07 -4.35 -4.91
CA ASP A 244 12.17 -5.20 -6.09
C ASP A 244 11.10 -4.84 -7.14
N TYR A 245 11.52 -4.15 -8.19
CA TYR A 245 10.63 -3.81 -9.31
C TYR A 245 10.27 -5.03 -10.15
N SER A 246 11.08 -6.10 -10.13
CA SER A 246 10.83 -7.32 -10.91
C SER A 246 9.71 -8.15 -10.29
N PHE A 247 9.68 -8.27 -8.95
CA PHE A 247 8.56 -8.83 -8.19
C PHE A 247 7.23 -8.13 -8.55
N ARG A 248 7.21 -6.79 -8.49
CA ARG A 248 5.98 -6.03 -8.82
C ARG A 248 5.61 -6.17 -10.29
N ALA A 249 6.58 -6.14 -11.21
CA ALA A 249 6.34 -6.32 -12.63
C ALA A 249 5.75 -7.70 -12.95
N PHE A 250 6.22 -8.76 -12.28
CA PHE A 250 5.67 -10.11 -12.39
C PHE A 250 4.18 -10.13 -12.02
N PHE A 251 3.79 -9.63 -10.83
CA PHE A 251 2.39 -9.63 -10.38
C PHE A 251 1.48 -8.66 -11.17
N ASP A 252 2.02 -7.63 -11.81
CA ASP A 252 1.31 -6.79 -12.79
C ASP A 252 1.15 -7.47 -14.18
N GLY A 253 1.81 -8.61 -14.42
CA GLY A 253 1.86 -9.34 -15.70
C GLY A 253 2.81 -8.76 -16.75
N VAL A 254 3.74 -7.88 -16.34
CA VAL A 254 4.66 -7.12 -17.19
C VAL A 254 6.00 -7.83 -17.33
N GLY A 255 6.20 -8.52 -18.46
CA GLY A 255 7.40 -9.30 -18.72
C GLY A 255 8.60 -8.51 -19.28
N ALA A 256 8.43 -7.23 -19.65
CA ALA A 256 9.55 -6.38 -20.07
C ALA A 256 9.28 -4.89 -19.87
N SER A 257 10.36 -4.10 -19.78
CA SER A 257 10.32 -2.64 -19.79
C SER A 257 11.37 -2.06 -20.75
N GLY A 258 11.15 -0.87 -21.30
CA GLY A 258 12.05 -0.34 -22.33
C GLY A 258 11.74 1.07 -22.81
N PHE A 259 12.36 1.42 -23.94
CA PHE A 259 12.13 2.69 -24.63
C PHE A 259 11.89 2.49 -26.13
N ALA A 260 11.05 3.35 -26.72
CA ALA A 260 10.79 3.37 -28.16
C ALA A 260 11.93 4.10 -28.90
N PHE A 261 12.18 3.70 -30.15
CA PHE A 261 13.15 4.37 -31.04
C PHE A 261 12.56 5.50 -31.88
N GLY A 262 11.24 5.68 -31.84
CA GLY A 262 10.49 6.71 -32.58
C GLY A 262 9.02 6.70 -32.16
N ASP A 263 8.19 7.45 -32.88
CA ASP A 263 6.75 7.50 -32.66
C ASP A 263 6.06 6.17 -33.01
N PRO A 264 4.90 5.86 -32.40
CA PRO A 264 4.10 4.71 -32.77
C PRO A 264 3.43 4.92 -34.14
N GLU A 265 3.41 3.86 -34.94
CA GLU A 265 2.60 3.75 -36.16
C GLU A 265 1.22 3.14 -35.81
N PRO A 266 0.14 3.51 -36.51
CA PRO A 266 -1.13 2.79 -36.38
C PRO A 266 -0.99 1.34 -36.85
N ALA A 267 -1.68 0.42 -36.17
CA ALA A 267 -1.77 -0.98 -36.59
C ALA A 267 -3.23 -1.40 -36.71
N ASP A 268 -3.57 -2.17 -37.75
CA ASP A 268 -4.82 -2.92 -37.75
C ASP A 268 -4.61 -4.25 -36.99
N LEU A 269 -5.41 -4.43 -35.94
CA LEU A 269 -5.48 -5.64 -35.11
C LEU A 269 -6.92 -6.16 -35.01
N GLY A 270 -7.84 -5.66 -35.84
CA GLY A 270 -9.26 -5.94 -35.77
C GLY A 270 -9.95 -5.35 -34.53
N ALA A 271 -10.96 -6.05 -34.03
CA ALA A 271 -11.82 -5.56 -32.96
C ALA A 271 -11.07 -5.41 -31.61
N VAL A 272 -11.17 -4.23 -31.00
CA VAL A 272 -10.61 -3.95 -29.67
C VAL A 272 -11.27 -4.87 -28.62
N PRO A 273 -10.49 -5.58 -27.79
CA PRO A 273 -11.00 -6.42 -26.69
C PRO A 273 -12.01 -5.70 -25.78
N TRP A 274 -13.04 -6.41 -25.32
CA TRP A 274 -14.15 -5.81 -24.56
C TRP A 274 -13.70 -5.09 -23.28
N ASP A 275 -12.67 -5.61 -22.61
CA ASP A 275 -12.10 -5.04 -21.40
C ASP A 275 -11.34 -3.73 -21.69
N LEU A 276 -10.59 -3.70 -22.81
CA LEU A 276 -9.95 -2.48 -23.29
C LEU A 276 -10.95 -1.45 -23.80
N ARG A 277 -12.09 -1.87 -24.37
CA ARG A 277 -13.20 -0.96 -24.72
C ARG A 277 -13.81 -0.32 -23.48
N ALA A 278 -14.01 -1.08 -22.40
CA ALA A 278 -14.50 -0.54 -21.12
C ALA A 278 -13.48 0.43 -20.50
N MET A 279 -12.18 0.09 -20.51
CA MET A 279 -11.12 0.99 -20.03
C MET A 279 -11.03 2.27 -20.89
N SER A 280 -11.14 2.15 -22.21
CA SER A 280 -11.16 3.28 -23.15
C SER A 280 -12.36 4.21 -22.93
N ALA A 281 -13.55 3.65 -22.65
CA ALA A 281 -14.73 4.44 -22.31
C ALA A 281 -14.57 5.20 -20.97
N ILE A 282 -13.98 4.56 -19.95
CA ILE A 282 -13.64 5.23 -18.69
C ILE A 282 -12.63 6.35 -18.93
N ASP A 283 -11.58 6.09 -19.72
CA ASP A 283 -10.56 7.09 -20.05
C ASP A 283 -11.09 8.26 -20.89
N GLY A 284 -12.03 7.99 -21.82
CA GLY A 284 -12.75 9.01 -22.56
C GLY A 284 -13.62 9.89 -21.65
N LEU A 285 -14.34 9.29 -20.69
CA LEU A 285 -15.09 10.03 -19.66
C LEU A 285 -14.15 10.89 -18.79
N ARG A 286 -12.99 10.34 -18.39
CA ARG A 286 -11.96 11.07 -17.63
C ARG A 286 -11.46 12.30 -18.40
N ARG A 287 -11.13 12.15 -19.68
CA ARG A 287 -10.74 13.26 -20.57
C ARG A 287 -11.86 14.28 -20.73
N ALA A 288 -13.09 13.86 -21.00
CA ALA A 288 -14.24 14.78 -21.11
C ALA A 288 -14.50 15.59 -19.83
N ILE A 289 -14.35 14.97 -18.64
CA ILE A 289 -14.43 15.68 -17.36
C ILE A 289 -13.27 16.68 -17.22
N ALA A 290 -12.04 16.28 -17.55
CA ALA A 290 -10.87 17.15 -17.47
C ALA A 290 -10.99 18.36 -18.42
N GLU A 291 -11.34 18.14 -19.69
CA GLU A 291 -11.62 19.18 -20.68
C GLU A 291 -12.72 20.14 -20.18
N ARG A 292 -13.81 19.61 -19.64
CA ARG A 292 -14.90 20.44 -19.10
C ARG A 292 -14.47 21.30 -17.91
N ILE A 293 -13.61 20.79 -17.03
CA ILE A 293 -13.02 21.55 -15.93
C ILE A 293 -12.13 22.68 -16.46
N LEU A 294 -11.25 22.37 -17.42
CA LEU A 294 -10.31 23.33 -18.01
C LEU A 294 -11.02 24.42 -18.84
N GLN A 295 -12.16 24.10 -19.47
CA GLN A 295 -13.03 25.08 -20.13
C GLN A 295 -13.65 26.10 -19.17
N VAL A 296 -13.89 25.72 -17.91
CA VAL A 296 -14.57 26.57 -16.90
C VAL A 296 -13.57 27.31 -16.02
N LEU A 297 -12.48 26.66 -15.60
CA LEU A 297 -11.47 27.23 -14.70
C LEU A 297 -10.21 27.73 -15.41
N GLY A 298 -10.12 27.55 -16.73
CA GLY A 298 -8.94 27.82 -17.54
C GLY A 298 -7.83 26.77 -17.39
N SER A 299 -6.85 26.82 -18.29
CA SER A 299 -5.67 25.94 -18.29
C SER A 299 -4.58 26.36 -17.29
N GLY A 300 -4.90 27.23 -16.33
CA GLY A 300 -3.99 27.67 -15.28
C GLY A 300 -3.88 26.68 -14.12
N VAL A 301 -3.09 27.04 -13.11
CA VAL A 301 -2.82 26.20 -11.92
C VAL A 301 -4.10 25.72 -11.22
N ALA A 302 -5.14 26.57 -11.14
CA ALA A 302 -6.42 26.21 -10.54
C ALA A 302 -7.14 25.08 -11.30
N GLY A 303 -7.19 25.16 -12.64
CA GLY A 303 -7.74 24.09 -13.48
C GLY A 303 -6.93 22.80 -13.39
N GLY A 304 -5.61 22.89 -13.48
CA GLY A 304 -4.71 21.74 -13.32
C GLY A 304 -4.85 21.03 -11.96
N LEU A 305 -4.98 21.79 -10.87
CA LEU A 305 -5.26 21.24 -9.54
C LEU A 305 -6.65 20.59 -9.44
N ALA A 306 -7.68 21.21 -10.02
CA ALA A 306 -9.04 20.64 -10.03
C ALA A 306 -9.10 19.31 -10.82
N VAL A 307 -8.44 19.24 -11.98
CA VAL A 307 -8.31 18.01 -12.77
C VAL A 307 -7.56 16.92 -11.97
N ALA A 308 -6.48 17.29 -11.27
CA ALA A 308 -5.72 16.34 -10.44
C ALA A 308 -6.51 15.78 -9.26
N LEU A 309 -7.37 16.58 -8.62
CA LEU A 309 -8.19 16.16 -7.49
C LEU A 309 -9.42 15.35 -7.88
N ILE A 310 -9.98 15.60 -9.07
CA ILE A 310 -11.20 14.92 -9.55
C ILE A 310 -10.88 13.68 -10.39
N VAL A 311 -9.96 13.79 -11.35
CA VAL A 311 -9.68 12.75 -12.36
C VAL A 311 -8.33 12.05 -12.12
N GLY A 312 -7.52 12.57 -11.19
CA GLY A 312 -6.21 12.03 -10.84
C GLY A 312 -5.08 12.39 -11.82
N ASP A 313 -5.35 13.19 -12.85
CA ASP A 313 -4.33 13.62 -13.81
C ASP A 313 -3.61 14.89 -13.35
N ARG A 314 -2.28 14.81 -13.27
CA ARG A 314 -1.39 15.88 -12.83
C ARG A 314 -0.63 16.55 -13.97
N SER A 315 -0.89 16.15 -15.22
CA SER A 315 -0.20 16.66 -16.42
C SER A 315 -0.19 18.19 -16.51
N GLY A 316 -1.29 18.83 -16.12
CA GLY A 316 -1.45 20.29 -16.13
C GLY A 316 -0.92 21.06 -14.90
N ILE A 317 -0.19 20.41 -13.98
CA ILE A 317 0.40 21.10 -12.81
C ILE A 317 1.87 21.45 -13.10
N PRO A 318 2.27 22.75 -13.07
CA PRO A 318 3.67 23.13 -13.28
C PRO A 318 4.63 22.51 -12.26
N PRO A 319 5.88 22.17 -12.66
CA PRO A 319 6.88 21.63 -11.74
C PRO A 319 7.14 22.52 -10.52
N GLU A 320 7.08 23.83 -10.69
CA GLU A 320 7.34 24.86 -9.67
C GLU A 320 6.27 24.81 -8.58
N VAL A 321 5.00 24.60 -8.97
CA VAL A 321 3.87 24.43 -8.03
C VAL A 321 4.01 23.11 -7.28
N THR A 322 4.40 22.04 -7.97
CA THR A 322 4.65 20.73 -7.35
C THR A 322 5.78 20.81 -6.32
N GLU A 323 6.85 21.56 -6.63
CA GLU A 323 7.99 21.76 -5.75
C GLU A 323 7.68 22.67 -4.55
N ALA A 324 6.88 23.73 -4.76
CA ALA A 324 6.38 24.57 -3.66
C ALA A 324 5.51 23.74 -2.70
N LEU A 325 4.59 22.92 -3.22
CA LEU A 325 3.78 22.01 -2.41
C LEU A 325 4.64 20.95 -1.71
N ARG A 326 5.70 20.44 -2.34
CA ARG A 326 6.65 19.51 -1.70
C ARG A 326 7.41 20.17 -0.55
N THR A 327 7.88 21.40 -0.75
CA THR A 327 8.60 22.20 0.25
C THR A 327 7.70 22.55 1.44
N ALA A 328 6.41 22.84 1.20
CA ALA A 328 5.40 23.05 2.24
C ALA A 328 4.90 21.75 2.91
N GLY A 329 5.38 20.56 2.49
CA GLY A 329 4.88 19.26 2.97
C GLY A 329 3.49 18.84 2.44
N LEU A 330 2.87 19.67 1.60
CA LEU A 330 1.52 19.52 1.05
C LEU A 330 1.44 18.66 -0.23
N ALA A 331 2.56 18.16 -0.77
CA ALA A 331 2.57 17.31 -1.97
C ALA A 331 1.68 16.05 -1.87
N HIS A 332 1.34 15.61 -0.66
CA HIS A 332 0.40 14.50 -0.43
C HIS A 332 -1.05 14.86 -0.80
N ILE A 333 -1.44 16.14 -0.85
CA ILE A 333 -2.77 16.61 -1.25
C ILE A 333 -3.00 16.42 -2.76
N LEU A 334 -1.93 16.46 -3.57
CA LEU A 334 -1.99 16.12 -5.00
C LEU A 334 -2.34 14.65 -5.25
N ALA A 335 -2.35 13.80 -4.23
CA ALA A 335 -2.88 12.43 -4.29
C ALA A 335 -4.30 12.41 -3.72
N ILE A 336 -5.22 11.82 -4.48
CA ILE A 336 -6.58 11.54 -4.02
C ILE A 336 -6.49 10.62 -2.79
N SER A 337 -6.68 11.25 -1.63
CA SER A 337 -6.39 10.66 -0.31
C SER A 337 -7.58 9.88 0.25
N GLY A 338 -7.35 9.15 1.34
CA GLY A 338 -8.41 8.48 2.09
C GLY A 338 -9.56 9.41 2.48
N LEU A 339 -9.25 10.67 2.80
CA LEU A 339 -10.25 11.68 3.16
C LEU A 339 -11.17 12.05 2.00
N HIS A 340 -10.63 12.18 0.77
CA HIS A 340 -11.44 12.52 -0.41
C HIS A 340 -12.45 11.41 -0.72
N MET A 341 -11.99 10.15 -0.76
CA MET A 341 -12.87 9.00 -0.99
C MET A 341 -13.90 8.86 0.15
N ALA A 342 -13.51 9.10 1.41
CA ALA A 342 -14.42 9.02 2.56
C ALA A 342 -15.48 10.12 2.56
N LEU A 343 -15.09 11.36 2.28
CA LEU A 343 -15.99 12.50 2.18
C LEU A 343 -16.97 12.32 1.03
N PHE A 344 -16.49 11.92 -0.15
CA PHE A 344 -17.34 11.67 -1.32
C PHE A 344 -18.35 10.54 -1.06
N SER A 345 -17.88 9.38 -0.61
CA SER A 345 -18.73 8.22 -0.34
C SER A 345 -19.72 8.50 0.82
N GLY A 346 -19.28 9.23 1.84
CA GLY A 346 -20.14 9.66 2.95
C GLY A 346 -21.20 10.67 2.52
N ALA A 347 -20.84 11.66 1.69
CA ALA A 347 -21.79 12.62 1.13
C ALA A 347 -22.85 11.92 0.28
N VAL A 348 -22.46 10.98 -0.58
CA VAL A 348 -23.41 10.15 -1.35
C VAL A 348 -24.29 9.31 -0.43
N PHE A 349 -23.72 8.66 0.60
CA PHE A 349 -24.50 7.91 1.60
C PHE A 349 -25.58 8.78 2.25
N PHE A 350 -25.21 9.94 2.78
CA PHE A 350 -26.16 10.83 3.44
C PHE A 350 -27.17 11.46 2.47
N ALA A 351 -26.77 11.80 1.24
CA ALA A 351 -27.67 12.34 0.22
C ALA A 351 -28.72 11.31 -0.21
N VAL A 352 -28.31 10.09 -0.56
CA VAL A 352 -29.25 8.99 -0.92
C VAL A 352 -30.17 8.69 0.26
N ARG A 353 -29.63 8.60 1.47
CA ARG A 353 -30.41 8.38 2.70
C ARG A 353 -31.43 9.51 2.94
N ALA A 354 -31.05 10.77 2.76
CA ALA A 354 -31.93 11.92 2.93
C ALA A 354 -33.07 11.90 1.91
N VAL A 355 -32.77 11.67 0.63
CA VAL A 355 -33.79 11.57 -0.43
C VAL A 355 -34.78 10.42 -0.15
N LEU A 356 -34.29 9.25 0.26
CA LEU A 356 -35.16 8.12 0.63
C LEU A 356 -35.99 8.40 1.89
N ALA A 357 -35.46 9.16 2.85
CA ALA A 357 -36.15 9.54 4.08
C ALA A 357 -37.27 10.59 3.89
N VAL A 358 -37.31 11.31 2.76
CA VAL A 358 -38.44 12.22 2.44
C VAL A 358 -39.76 11.45 2.29
N SER A 359 -39.72 10.19 1.85
CA SER A 359 -40.90 9.34 1.79
C SER A 359 -41.07 8.57 3.09
N ALA A 360 -42.07 8.96 3.89
CA ALA A 360 -42.41 8.30 5.15
C ALA A 360 -42.63 6.79 5.00
N ARG A 361 -43.24 6.37 3.88
CA ARG A 361 -43.49 4.95 3.56
C ARG A 361 -42.19 4.17 3.36
N LEU A 362 -41.28 4.67 2.51
CA LEU A 362 -39.97 4.05 2.29
C LEU A 362 -39.12 4.03 3.57
N SER A 363 -39.17 5.09 4.38
CA SER A 363 -38.42 5.16 5.63
C SER A 363 -38.89 4.19 6.71
N GLN A 364 -40.15 3.75 6.68
CA GLN A 364 -40.73 2.81 7.66
C GLN A 364 -40.76 1.36 7.16
N GLU A 365 -41.06 1.14 5.87
CA GLU A 365 -41.20 -0.21 5.30
C GLU A 365 -39.88 -0.80 4.78
N GLN A 366 -38.87 0.03 4.47
CA GLN A 366 -37.64 -0.42 3.79
C GLN A 366 -36.37 -0.04 4.56
N PRO A 367 -35.30 -0.85 4.48
CA PRO A 367 -34.04 -0.57 5.16
C PRO A 367 -33.23 0.50 4.38
N ILE A 368 -33.66 1.77 4.38
CA ILE A 368 -33.09 2.86 3.58
C ILE A 368 -31.56 3.01 3.72
N ASP A 369 -31.00 2.68 4.90
CA ASP A 369 -29.56 2.66 5.15
C ASP A 369 -28.79 1.63 4.29
N LEU A 370 -29.41 0.50 3.92
CA LEU A 370 -28.79 -0.49 3.02
C LEU A 370 -28.74 0.04 1.59
N TRP A 371 -29.81 0.68 1.12
CA TRP A 371 -29.86 1.32 -0.19
C TRP A 371 -28.85 2.48 -0.28
N ALA A 372 -28.75 3.29 0.77
CA ALA A 372 -27.72 4.31 0.90
C ALA A 372 -26.29 3.74 0.93
N ALA A 373 -26.05 2.62 1.62
CA ALA A 373 -24.75 1.95 1.62
C ALA A 373 -24.39 1.37 0.24
N GLY A 374 -25.36 0.81 -0.48
CA GLY A 374 -25.19 0.33 -1.85
C GLY A 374 -24.89 1.47 -2.82
N GLY A 375 -25.65 2.57 -2.76
CA GLY A 375 -25.41 3.76 -3.58
C GLY A 375 -24.04 4.41 -3.30
N ALA A 376 -23.64 4.50 -2.03
CA ALA A 376 -22.31 4.97 -1.65
C ALA A 376 -21.19 4.05 -2.15
N LEU A 377 -21.40 2.73 -2.14
CA LEU A 377 -20.41 1.76 -2.65
C LEU A 377 -20.29 1.83 -4.17
N ALA A 378 -21.40 1.96 -4.89
CA ALA A 378 -21.42 2.17 -6.33
C ALA A 378 -20.69 3.48 -6.69
N ALA A 379 -20.97 4.57 -5.98
CA ALA A 379 -20.30 5.85 -6.18
C ALA A 379 -18.79 5.79 -5.85
N ALA A 380 -18.39 5.13 -4.76
CA ALA A 380 -16.98 4.92 -4.43
C ALA A 380 -16.24 4.13 -5.53
N THR A 381 -16.91 3.12 -6.10
CA THR A 381 -16.39 2.30 -7.20
C THR A 381 -16.25 3.12 -8.49
N PHE A 382 -17.26 3.93 -8.80
CA PHE A 382 -17.22 4.88 -9.91
C PHE A 382 -16.10 5.92 -9.73
N TYR A 383 -15.94 6.47 -8.53
CA TYR A 383 -14.88 7.44 -8.23
C TYR A 383 -13.48 6.82 -8.39
N LEU A 384 -13.26 5.59 -7.92
CA LEU A 384 -12.00 4.87 -8.14
C LEU A 384 -11.68 4.68 -9.64
N ALA A 385 -12.69 4.44 -10.47
CA ALA A 385 -12.52 4.29 -11.91
C ALA A 385 -12.13 5.63 -12.58
N ILE A 386 -12.85 6.72 -12.29
CA ILE A 386 -12.53 8.03 -12.89
C ILE A 386 -11.27 8.68 -12.29
N SER A 387 -10.86 8.32 -11.07
CA SER A 387 -9.65 8.84 -10.42
C SER A 387 -8.34 8.26 -10.98
N GLY A 388 -8.39 7.45 -12.03
CA GLY A 388 -7.23 6.74 -12.59
C GLY A 388 -6.65 5.66 -11.67
N GLY A 389 -7.40 5.20 -10.66
CA GLY A 389 -7.04 4.02 -9.86
C GLY A 389 -5.67 4.05 -9.17
N SER A 390 -5.17 5.21 -8.70
CA SER A 390 -3.86 5.28 -8.03
C SER A 390 -3.77 4.35 -6.81
N ILE A 391 -2.57 3.85 -6.45
CA ILE A 391 -2.38 2.92 -5.33
C ILE A 391 -2.91 3.49 -4.00
N ALA A 392 -2.80 4.82 -3.79
CA ALA A 392 -3.39 5.48 -2.62
C ALA A 392 -4.93 5.42 -2.65
N THR A 393 -5.53 5.66 -3.81
CA THR A 393 -6.98 5.66 -4.01
C THR A 393 -7.57 4.25 -3.93
N GLN A 394 -6.86 3.23 -4.42
CA GLN A 394 -7.23 1.83 -4.26
C GLN A 394 -7.32 1.44 -2.77
N ARG A 395 -6.31 1.78 -1.96
CA ARG A 395 -6.35 1.51 -0.51
C ARG A 395 -7.50 2.23 0.17
N ALA A 396 -7.73 3.50 -0.16
CA ALA A 396 -8.85 4.28 0.36
C ALA A 396 -10.21 3.63 0.02
N TYR A 397 -10.42 3.30 -1.26
CA TYR A 397 -11.60 2.59 -1.73
C TYR A 397 -11.82 1.29 -0.98
N VAL A 398 -10.79 0.44 -0.86
CA VAL A 398 -10.89 -0.84 -0.14
C VAL A 398 -11.33 -0.62 1.31
N MET A 399 -10.70 0.30 2.05
CA MET A 399 -11.10 0.60 3.45
C MET A 399 -12.58 1.01 3.56
N ILE A 400 -13.07 1.82 2.62
CA ILE A 400 -14.46 2.33 2.61
C ILE A 400 -15.44 1.26 2.15
N ALA A 401 -15.08 0.48 1.13
CA ALA A 401 -15.87 -0.65 0.64
C ALA A 401 -16.09 -1.70 1.75
N LEU A 402 -15.11 -1.92 2.63
CA LEU A 402 -15.25 -2.80 3.78
C LEU A 402 -16.20 -2.26 4.85
N VAL A 403 -16.18 -0.95 5.11
CA VAL A 403 -17.13 -0.29 6.02
C VAL A 403 -18.55 -0.38 5.47
N LEU A 404 -18.74 -0.09 4.19
CA LEU A 404 -20.04 -0.15 3.51
C LEU A 404 -20.56 -1.59 3.38
N ALA A 405 -19.70 -2.55 3.03
CA ALA A 405 -20.05 -3.98 3.01
C ALA A 405 -20.41 -4.49 4.42
N GLY A 406 -19.68 -4.06 5.45
CA GLY A 406 -20.05 -4.33 6.84
C GLY A 406 -21.46 -3.82 7.19
N ARG A 407 -21.80 -2.61 6.73
CA ARG A 407 -23.15 -2.02 6.90
C ARG A 407 -24.24 -2.75 6.11
N LEU A 408 -23.95 -3.20 4.88
CA LEU A 408 -24.85 -4.01 4.05
C LEU A 408 -25.14 -5.37 4.68
N LEU A 409 -24.12 -6.01 5.27
CA LEU A 409 -24.23 -7.29 5.99
C LEU A 409 -24.83 -7.16 7.40
N GLY A 410 -25.35 -5.98 7.78
CA GLY A 410 -25.97 -5.73 9.08
C GLY A 410 -25.02 -5.80 10.28
N ARG A 411 -23.70 -5.65 10.08
CA ARG A 411 -22.69 -5.75 11.15
C ARG A 411 -22.10 -4.40 11.51
N ARG A 412 -21.67 -4.26 12.77
CA ARG A 412 -20.90 -3.09 13.24
C ARG A 412 -19.61 -2.99 12.43
N ALA A 413 -19.47 -1.92 11.63
CA ALA A 413 -18.38 -1.79 10.66
C ALA A 413 -16.98 -1.89 11.31
N LEU A 414 -16.77 -1.25 12.46
CA LEU A 414 -15.50 -1.20 13.18
C LEU A 414 -15.40 -2.32 14.22
N THR A 415 -15.01 -3.52 13.79
CA THR A 415 -14.63 -4.62 14.69
C THR A 415 -13.40 -5.35 14.17
N LEU A 416 -12.58 -5.91 15.06
CA LEU A 416 -11.39 -6.69 14.68
C LEU A 416 -11.76 -7.90 13.80
N ARG A 417 -12.95 -8.48 14.01
CA ARG A 417 -13.52 -9.56 13.18
C ARG A 417 -13.74 -9.12 11.73
N ASN A 418 -14.29 -7.94 11.50
CA ASN A 418 -14.51 -7.42 10.15
C ASN A 418 -13.19 -7.02 9.49
N ALA A 419 -12.24 -6.44 10.24
CA ALA A 419 -10.90 -6.13 9.74
C ALA A 419 -10.11 -7.39 9.35
N ALA A 420 -10.24 -8.49 10.11
CA ALA A 420 -9.64 -9.78 9.77
C ALA A 420 -10.27 -10.40 8.51
N LEU A 421 -11.61 -10.42 8.43
CA LEU A 421 -12.33 -10.92 7.24
C LEU A 421 -12.01 -10.09 5.99
N ALA A 422 -11.87 -8.78 6.15
CA ALA A 422 -11.43 -7.87 5.10
C ALA A 422 -10.05 -8.23 4.54
N ALA A 423 -9.05 -8.36 5.43
CA ALA A 423 -7.70 -8.76 5.05
C ALA A 423 -7.70 -10.11 4.35
N PHE A 424 -8.45 -11.09 4.88
CA PHE A 424 -8.63 -12.41 4.26
C PHE A 424 -9.18 -12.31 2.83
N LEU A 425 -10.28 -11.57 2.60
CA LEU A 425 -10.90 -11.47 1.28
C LEU A 425 -10.00 -10.79 0.24
N ILE A 426 -9.21 -9.78 0.63
CA ILE A 426 -8.24 -9.13 -0.25
C ILE A 426 -7.09 -10.10 -0.58
N LEU A 427 -6.51 -10.72 0.45
CA LEU A 427 -5.36 -11.61 0.31
C LEU A 427 -5.72 -12.95 -0.36
N LEU A 428 -7.00 -13.31 -0.41
CA LEU A 428 -7.49 -14.45 -1.18
C LEU A 428 -7.41 -14.20 -2.69
N VAL A 429 -7.53 -12.95 -3.13
CA VAL A 429 -7.47 -12.55 -4.56
C VAL A 429 -6.07 -12.08 -4.96
N THR A 430 -5.42 -11.32 -4.07
CA THR A 430 -4.07 -10.77 -4.27
C THR A 430 -3.19 -11.06 -3.05
N PRO A 431 -2.74 -12.31 -2.84
CA PRO A 431 -1.86 -12.68 -1.72
C PRO A 431 -0.54 -11.88 -1.69
N GLU A 432 -0.03 -11.47 -2.85
CA GLU A 432 1.15 -10.60 -2.97
C GLU A 432 1.00 -9.25 -2.26
N ALA A 433 -0.24 -8.78 -2.06
CA ALA A 433 -0.51 -7.53 -1.35
C ALA A 433 -0.10 -7.57 0.13
N LEU A 434 0.15 -8.76 0.73
CA LEU A 434 0.71 -8.87 2.08
C LEU A 434 2.10 -8.22 2.18
N LEU A 435 2.87 -8.21 1.09
CA LEU A 435 4.21 -7.62 1.02
C LEU A 435 4.18 -6.12 0.64
N ASP A 436 3.07 -5.60 0.11
CA ASP A 436 2.94 -4.18 -0.21
C ASP A 436 2.93 -3.34 1.09
N PRO A 437 3.89 -2.41 1.30
CA PRO A 437 3.93 -1.60 2.52
C PRO A 437 2.66 -0.78 2.77
N GLY A 438 1.96 -0.41 1.69
CA GLY A 438 0.68 0.27 1.78
C GLY A 438 -0.43 -0.57 2.44
N PHE A 439 -0.48 -1.88 2.15
CA PHE A 439 -1.45 -2.79 2.78
C PHE A 439 -1.14 -2.93 4.28
N GLN A 440 0.14 -3.20 4.60
CA GLN A 440 0.62 -3.35 5.97
C GLN A 440 0.29 -2.11 6.83
N MET A 441 0.63 -0.91 6.34
CA MET A 441 0.37 0.34 7.05
C MET A 441 -1.14 0.63 7.21
N SER A 442 -1.96 0.38 6.19
CA SER A 442 -3.41 0.59 6.27
C SER A 442 -4.08 -0.37 7.27
N PHE A 443 -3.75 -1.65 7.24
CA PHE A 443 -4.32 -2.62 8.19
C PHE A 443 -3.77 -2.44 9.61
N ALA A 444 -2.49 -2.12 9.78
CA ALA A 444 -1.93 -1.77 11.09
C ALA A 444 -2.64 -0.56 11.72
N ALA A 445 -2.91 0.49 10.94
CA ALA A 445 -3.65 1.67 11.41
C ALA A 445 -5.10 1.32 11.84
N VAL A 446 -5.82 0.50 11.06
CA VAL A 446 -7.18 0.05 11.42
C VAL A 446 -7.18 -0.82 12.67
N VAL A 447 -6.25 -1.77 12.80
CA VAL A 447 -6.12 -2.62 13.99
C VAL A 447 -5.75 -1.79 15.23
N ALA A 448 -4.81 -0.85 15.11
CA ALA A 448 -4.44 0.06 16.19
C ALA A 448 -5.61 0.96 16.64
N LEU A 449 -6.38 1.51 15.69
CA LEU A 449 -7.56 2.33 15.98
C LEU A 449 -8.63 1.52 16.72
N ILE A 450 -8.93 0.30 16.26
CA ILE A 450 -9.90 -0.59 16.91
C ILE A 450 -9.43 -0.97 18.32
N ALA A 451 -8.15 -1.33 18.49
CA ALA A 451 -7.59 -1.69 19.78
C ALA A 451 -7.61 -0.50 20.78
N ALA A 452 -7.24 0.70 20.32
CA ALA A 452 -7.30 1.92 21.13
C ALA A 452 -8.74 2.28 21.52
N TYR A 453 -9.71 2.12 20.61
CA TYR A 453 -11.12 2.36 20.88
C TYR A 453 -11.72 1.33 21.87
N GLU A 454 -11.39 0.04 21.72
CA GLU A 454 -11.77 -1.00 22.69
C GLU A 454 -11.22 -0.68 24.09
N GLU A 455 -9.93 -0.32 24.19
CA GLU A 455 -9.29 0.00 25.46
C GLU A 455 -9.85 1.29 26.11
N LEU A 456 -10.07 2.35 25.33
CA LEU A 456 -10.68 3.58 25.83
C LEU A 456 -12.10 3.33 26.35
N THR A 457 -12.87 2.49 25.67
CA THR A 457 -14.22 2.09 26.08
C THR A 457 -14.19 1.25 27.36
N ARG A 458 -13.26 0.29 27.47
CA ARG A 458 -13.03 -0.50 28.71
C ARG A 458 -12.66 0.39 29.89
N ARG A 459 -11.82 1.41 29.68
CA ARG A 459 -11.45 2.38 30.71
C ARG A 459 -12.65 3.21 31.17
N ARG A 460 -13.43 3.76 30.24
CA ARG A 460 -14.65 4.54 30.57
C ARG A 460 -15.62 3.74 31.44
N ARG A 461 -15.91 2.48 31.10
CA ARG A 461 -16.77 1.59 31.90
C ARG A 461 -16.24 1.32 33.31
N ARG A 462 -14.92 1.20 33.48
CA ARG A 462 -14.29 1.06 34.81
C ARG A 462 -14.33 2.33 35.66
N THR A 463 -14.49 3.50 35.03
CA THR A 463 -14.53 4.79 35.71
C THR A 463 -15.94 5.34 35.94
N ASP A 464 -16.99 4.69 35.40
CA ASP A 464 -18.37 5.11 35.62
C ASP A 464 -18.95 4.42 36.88
N PRO A 465 -19.25 5.18 37.95
CA PRO A 465 -19.72 4.58 39.21
C PRO A 465 -21.03 3.80 39.08
N ARG A 466 -21.83 4.09 38.04
CA ARG A 466 -23.14 3.45 37.83
C ARG A 466 -23.04 2.04 37.23
N GLU A 467 -22.03 1.75 36.41
CA GLU A 467 -21.79 0.39 35.89
C GLU A 467 -20.97 -0.47 36.87
N ALA A 468 -20.15 0.14 37.73
CA ALA A 468 -19.37 -0.56 38.75
C ALA A 468 -20.26 -1.26 39.80
N ALA A 469 -21.37 -0.63 40.19
CA ALA A 469 -22.34 -1.19 41.15
C ALA A 469 -23.19 -2.34 40.58
N ALA A 470 -23.22 -2.55 39.26
CA ALA A 470 -24.01 -3.58 38.60
C ALA A 470 -23.25 -4.90 38.33
N ASN A 471 -21.96 -4.95 38.64
CA ASN A 471 -21.08 -6.11 38.48
C ASN A 471 -20.34 -6.48 39.79
N GLY A 472 -20.84 -6.01 40.94
CA GLY A 472 -20.30 -6.28 42.27
C GLY A 472 -20.97 -7.49 42.92
#